data_AF-A0A954ZLV4-F1
#
_entry.id   AF-A0A954ZLV4-F1
#
_cell.length_a   1.000
_cell.length_b   1.000
_cell.length_c   1.000
_cell.angle_alpha   90.00
_cell.angle_beta   90.00
_cell.angle_gamma   90.00
#
_symmetry.space_group_name_H-M   'P 1'
#
loop_
_entity.id
_entity.type
_entity.pdbx_description
1 polymer ?
#
loop_
_entity_poly.entity_id
_entity_poly.type
_entity_poly.pdbx_seq_one_letter_code
_entity_poly.pdbx_strand_id
1 'polypeptide(L)'
;MGTEPTVGEPTMSIPDGPAETMVVTSDVAENLKLLSEVKNIQTLHALPRTRLDIEYAHERNRGNACELISSGEPFQLSDFTPYLTQRDERRGQRETLIPSTRRHVLSVGLDMLKVHHKSLPALSRGQILSYMKNHFVSIQARVQRDPLTHALYLHHRPLAATARYGRSRLTEEFTDAVLSSIREMRSLGIYLEEGVPPTPDQLRTIVMTHKNTQTDDVTKLRYAKPDYEFVFVRARSLKVGEGVGLALHAFATTERRKYLHYLYDSSSPSSPTSCGIKGTVYFTEFTRGVYPEEAVILRASVRGRKTYSMQELDDYAHQAKPDRDALDQLNLVLDAIIDGLVPEPTQPAE
;
A
#
# COMPACT_ATOMS: atom_id res chain seq x y z
N MET A 1 25.83 -40.65 79.56
CA MET A 1 26.01 -41.01 78.14
C MET A 1 24.68 -41.64 77.73
N GLY A 2 23.73 -40.99 77.07
CA GLY A 2 23.84 -40.13 75.89
C GLY A 2 23.20 -40.91 74.73
N THR A 3 21.86 -40.96 74.68
CA THR A 3 21.08 -41.61 73.61
C THR A 3 20.41 -40.55 72.76
N GLU A 4 20.76 -40.52 71.47
CA GLU A 4 20.23 -39.63 70.45
C GLU A 4 18.78 -40.00 70.06
N PRO A 5 17.94 -39.02 69.66
CA PRO A 5 16.63 -39.29 69.10
C PRO A 5 16.65 -39.28 67.56
N THR A 6 15.94 -40.26 66.97
CA THR A 6 15.74 -40.45 65.53
C THR A 6 14.75 -39.42 64.98
N VAL A 7 15.10 -38.78 63.86
CA VAL A 7 14.27 -37.84 63.09
C VAL A 7 13.32 -38.61 62.17
N GLY A 8 12.02 -38.32 62.25
CA GLY A 8 10.99 -38.85 61.33
C GLY A 8 10.83 -37.95 60.10
N GLU A 9 10.78 -38.56 58.91
CA GLU A 9 10.50 -37.89 57.64
C GLU A 9 9.01 -37.52 57.51
N PRO A 10 8.67 -36.35 56.93
CA PRO A 10 7.29 -36.00 56.62
C PRO A 10 6.88 -36.53 55.25
N THR A 11 5.89 -37.42 55.23
CA THR A 11 5.18 -37.84 54.01
C THR A 11 4.26 -36.71 53.53
N MET A 12 4.59 -36.08 52.39
CA MET A 12 3.68 -35.19 51.67
C MET A 12 2.71 -36.02 50.82
N SER A 13 1.45 -36.04 51.21
CA SER A 13 0.35 -36.51 50.37
C SER A 13 -0.05 -35.43 49.36
N ILE A 14 0.14 -35.70 48.07
CA ILE A 14 -0.39 -34.88 46.97
C ILE A 14 -1.89 -35.20 46.84
N PRO A 15 -2.79 -34.20 46.87
CA PRO A 15 -4.21 -34.45 46.63
C PRO A 15 -4.46 -34.67 45.13
N ASP A 16 -5.02 -35.83 44.78
CA ASP A 16 -5.59 -36.12 43.47
C ASP A 16 -6.86 -35.27 43.26
N GLY A 17 -6.69 -34.08 42.67
CA GLY A 17 -7.78 -33.29 42.11
C GLY A 17 -8.10 -33.74 40.69
N PRO A 18 -9.38 -33.80 40.28
CA PRO A 18 -9.75 -34.15 38.92
C PRO A 18 -9.15 -33.12 37.94
N ALA A 19 -8.55 -33.61 36.85
CA ALA A 19 -8.01 -32.77 35.79
C ALA A 19 -9.12 -31.85 35.25
N GLU A 20 -9.03 -30.56 35.56
CA GLU A 20 -9.85 -29.53 34.94
C GLU A 20 -9.57 -29.58 33.44
N THR A 21 -10.54 -30.12 32.70
CA THR A 21 -10.54 -30.05 31.25
C THR A 21 -10.76 -28.58 30.93
N MET A 22 -9.70 -27.83 30.63
CA MET A 22 -9.81 -26.46 30.15
C MET A 22 -10.74 -26.45 28.93
N VAL A 23 -11.99 -26.04 29.14
CA VAL A 23 -12.91 -25.70 28.07
C VAL A 23 -12.35 -24.45 27.43
N VAL A 24 -11.58 -24.63 26.35
CA VAL A 24 -11.23 -23.53 25.45
C VAL A 24 -12.57 -23.04 24.91
N THR A 25 -13.03 -21.89 25.41
CA THR A 25 -14.24 -21.25 24.92
C THR A 25 -14.09 -21.02 23.41
N SER A 26 -15.19 -21.14 22.65
CA SER A 26 -15.20 -20.98 21.19
C SER A 26 -14.45 -19.73 20.72
N ASP A 27 -14.57 -18.65 21.49
CA ASP A 27 -13.97 -17.35 21.20
C ASP A 27 -12.43 -17.37 21.24
N VAL A 28 -11.82 -18.19 22.09
CA VAL A 28 -10.35 -18.31 22.16
C VAL A 28 -9.83 -19.15 21.00
N ALA A 29 -10.54 -20.22 20.63
CA ALA A 29 -10.18 -21.05 19.48
C ALA A 29 -10.36 -20.29 18.15
N GLU A 30 -11.43 -19.50 18.02
CA GLU A 30 -11.67 -18.62 16.86
C GLU A 30 -10.61 -17.53 16.76
N ASN A 31 -10.26 -16.87 17.87
CA ASN A 31 -9.17 -15.89 17.89
C ASN A 31 -7.82 -16.50 17.54
N LEU A 32 -7.51 -17.73 18.00
CA LEU A 32 -6.26 -18.43 17.66
C LEU A 32 -6.17 -18.79 16.17
N LYS A 33 -7.28 -19.16 15.54
CA LYS A 33 -7.34 -19.46 14.11
C LYS A 33 -7.23 -18.19 13.26
N LEU A 34 -7.92 -17.12 13.67
CA LEU A 34 -7.84 -15.80 13.03
C LEU A 34 -6.41 -15.23 13.11
N LEU A 35 -5.76 -15.36 14.27
CA LEU A 35 -4.35 -15.02 14.45
C LEU A 35 -3.43 -15.86 13.56
N SER A 36 -3.73 -17.14 13.32
CA SER A 36 -2.90 -18.00 12.46
C SER A 36 -2.97 -17.62 10.97
N GLU A 37 -4.11 -17.10 10.51
CA GLU A 37 -4.32 -16.68 9.11
C GLU A 37 -3.81 -15.24 8.88
N VAL A 38 -3.94 -14.37 9.90
CA VAL A 38 -3.37 -13.01 9.92
C VAL A 38 -1.83 -13.01 9.98
N LYS A 39 -1.18 -14.10 10.46
CA LYS A 39 0.29 -14.21 10.55
C LYS A 39 1.05 -13.92 9.24
N ASN A 40 0.38 -14.05 8.09
CA ASN A 40 0.99 -13.80 6.79
C ASN A 40 0.91 -12.34 6.31
N ILE A 41 0.31 -11.45 7.10
CA ILE A 41 0.29 -10.01 6.82
C ILE A 41 1.51 -9.36 7.44
N GLN A 42 2.32 -8.72 6.60
CA GLN A 42 3.38 -7.84 7.08
C GLN A 42 2.77 -6.58 7.67
N THR A 43 2.95 -6.38 8.97
CA THR A 43 2.55 -5.18 9.70
C THR A 43 3.71 -4.20 9.84
N LEU A 44 3.37 -2.92 9.99
CA LEU A 44 4.29 -1.83 10.25
C LEU A 44 3.78 -1.06 11.47
N HIS A 45 4.56 -1.04 12.55
CA HIS A 45 4.16 -0.38 13.80
C HIS A 45 4.56 1.09 13.89
N ALA A 46 5.58 1.49 13.13
CA ALA A 46 6.03 2.87 13.04
C ALA A 46 6.52 3.18 11.62
N LEU A 47 6.23 4.38 11.12
CA LEU A 47 6.72 4.79 9.81
C LEU A 47 8.20 5.19 9.89
N PRO A 48 9.02 4.82 8.89
CA PRO A 48 10.39 5.33 8.80
C PRO A 48 10.39 6.85 8.60
N ARG A 49 11.16 7.57 9.40
CA ARG A 49 11.11 9.05 9.48
C ARG A 49 12.22 9.71 8.67
N THR A 50 13.45 9.23 8.84
CA THR A 50 14.58 9.81 8.12
C THR A 50 14.62 9.30 6.69
N ARG A 51 15.28 10.06 5.80
CA ARG A 51 15.49 9.63 4.42
C ARG A 51 16.21 8.27 4.37
N LEU A 52 17.19 8.05 5.23
CA LEU A 52 17.98 6.82 5.25
C LEU A 52 17.13 5.62 5.71
N ASP A 53 16.27 5.80 6.72
CA ASP A 53 15.37 4.74 7.19
C ASP A 53 14.37 4.36 6.10
N ILE A 54 13.88 5.34 5.34
CA ILE A 54 12.94 5.09 4.24
C ILE A 54 13.62 4.35 3.11
N GLU A 55 14.83 4.75 2.72
CA GLU A 55 15.63 4.05 1.72
C GLU A 55 15.88 2.61 2.15
N TYR A 56 16.31 2.38 3.39
CA TYR A 56 16.51 1.04 3.93
C TYR A 56 15.22 0.22 3.95
N ALA A 57 14.11 0.79 4.41
CA ALA A 57 12.80 0.14 4.41
C ALA A 57 12.34 -0.20 2.98
N HIS A 58 12.56 0.70 2.03
CA HIS A 58 12.23 0.51 0.62
C HIS A 58 13.03 -0.65 0.02
N GLU A 59 14.34 -0.72 0.26
CA GLU A 59 15.20 -1.79 -0.26
C GLU A 59 14.94 -3.14 0.41
N ARG A 60 14.64 -3.17 1.71
CA ARG A 60 14.24 -4.40 2.42
C ARG A 60 12.92 -4.97 1.89
N ASN A 61 12.05 -4.12 1.34
CA ASN A 61 10.73 -4.49 0.84
C ASN A 61 10.66 -4.76 -0.67
N ARG A 62 11.79 -5.05 -1.34
CA ARG A 62 11.81 -5.44 -2.77
C ARG A 62 10.81 -6.54 -3.12
N GLY A 63 10.63 -7.54 -2.24
CA GLY A 63 9.69 -8.66 -2.43
C GLY A 63 8.20 -8.29 -2.35
N ASN A 64 7.91 -7.05 -1.94
CA ASN A 64 6.58 -6.47 -1.76
C ASN A 64 6.30 -5.34 -2.76
N ALA A 65 7.04 -5.29 -3.87
CA ALA A 65 6.66 -4.50 -5.03
C ALA A 65 5.24 -4.87 -5.52
N CYS A 66 4.56 -3.93 -6.17
CA CYS A 66 3.25 -4.18 -6.77
C CYS A 66 3.30 -5.42 -7.68
N GLU A 67 2.45 -6.41 -7.41
CA GLU A 67 2.35 -7.59 -8.27
C GLU A 67 1.56 -7.25 -9.52
N LEU A 68 2.07 -7.68 -10.67
CA LEU A 68 1.52 -7.31 -11.97
C LEU A 68 0.35 -8.22 -12.32
N ILE A 69 -0.72 -7.62 -12.83
CA ILE A 69 -1.83 -8.34 -13.42
C ILE A 69 -1.52 -8.64 -14.89
N SER A 70 -1.76 -9.89 -15.31
CA SER A 70 -1.49 -10.34 -16.68
C SER A 70 -2.45 -9.68 -17.66
N SER A 71 -1.96 -9.33 -18.85
CA SER A 71 -2.79 -8.79 -19.93
C SER A 71 -3.99 -9.71 -20.24
N GLY A 72 -5.14 -9.11 -20.58
CA GLY A 72 -6.37 -9.82 -20.90
C GLY A 72 -7.22 -10.22 -19.70
N GLU A 73 -6.73 -10.06 -18.46
CA GLU A 73 -7.54 -10.29 -17.26
C GLU A 73 -8.56 -9.15 -17.01
N PRO A 74 -9.69 -9.42 -16.33
CA PRO A 74 -10.64 -8.38 -15.94
C PRO A 74 -10.00 -7.28 -15.10
N PHE A 75 -10.17 -6.02 -15.48
CA PHE A 75 -9.50 -4.90 -14.81
C PHE A 75 -9.91 -4.76 -13.33
N GLN A 76 -11.18 -5.04 -13.01
CA GLN A 76 -11.68 -5.13 -11.64
C GLN A 76 -12.39 -6.46 -11.43
N LEU A 77 -12.37 -6.97 -10.20
CA LEU A 77 -13.13 -8.15 -9.81
C LEU A 77 -14.22 -7.74 -8.81
N SER A 78 -15.46 -8.15 -9.07
CA SER A 78 -16.56 -7.97 -8.12
C SER A 78 -16.49 -8.98 -6.98
N ASP A 79 -16.11 -10.22 -7.33
CA ASP A 79 -16.19 -11.38 -6.45
C ASP A 79 -14.87 -11.67 -5.76
N PHE A 80 -14.94 -12.50 -4.72
CA PHE A 80 -13.79 -13.00 -3.98
C PHE A 80 -13.32 -14.32 -4.59
N THR A 81 -12.04 -14.40 -4.91
CA THR A 81 -11.36 -15.59 -5.44
C THR A 81 -10.12 -15.89 -4.59
N PRO A 82 -9.77 -17.17 -4.39
CA PRO A 82 -8.50 -17.52 -3.72
C PRO A 82 -7.27 -17.11 -4.54
N TYR A 83 -7.39 -16.97 -5.86
CA TYR A 83 -6.27 -16.70 -6.76
C TYR A 83 -6.47 -15.38 -7.50
N LEU A 84 -5.66 -14.37 -7.18
CA LEU A 84 -5.65 -13.09 -7.89
C LEU A 84 -4.51 -12.96 -8.90
N THR A 85 -3.47 -13.78 -8.75
CA THR A 85 -2.24 -13.77 -9.55
C THR A 85 -1.65 -15.17 -9.64
N GLN A 86 -0.73 -15.39 -10.60
CA GLN A 86 0.05 -16.64 -10.67
C GLN A 86 0.85 -16.94 -9.40
N ARG A 87 1.26 -15.91 -8.65
CA ARG A 87 1.98 -16.09 -7.38
C ARG A 87 1.07 -16.73 -6.34
N ASP A 88 -0.20 -16.36 -6.33
CA ASP A 88 -1.20 -16.95 -5.44
C ASP A 88 -1.46 -18.40 -5.84
N GLU A 89 -1.63 -18.70 -7.12
CA GLU A 89 -1.79 -20.09 -7.60
C GLU A 89 -0.67 -21.01 -7.12
N ARG A 90 0.59 -20.57 -7.24
CA ARG A 90 1.75 -21.33 -6.76
C ARG A 90 1.77 -21.50 -5.23
N ARG A 91 1.28 -20.50 -4.47
CA ARG A 91 1.18 -20.57 -3.02
C ARG A 91 0.03 -21.48 -2.56
N GLY A 92 -1.11 -21.43 -3.24
CA GLY A 92 -2.29 -22.23 -2.89
C GLY A 92 -2.08 -23.73 -3.04
N GLN A 93 -1.06 -24.15 -3.78
CA GLN A 93 -0.61 -25.55 -3.80
C GLN A 93 0.00 -26.01 -2.47
N ARG A 94 0.37 -25.08 -1.58
CA ARG A 94 1.08 -25.36 -0.31
C ARG A 94 0.28 -24.93 0.92
N GLU A 95 -0.58 -23.94 0.79
CA GLU A 95 -1.26 -23.27 1.89
C GLU A 95 -2.71 -22.94 1.53
N THR A 96 -3.61 -22.92 2.51
CA THR A 96 -4.97 -22.43 2.31
C THR A 96 -4.94 -20.91 2.07
N LEU A 97 -5.45 -20.46 0.93
CA LEU A 97 -5.51 -19.05 0.60
C LEU A 97 -6.81 -18.42 1.07
N ILE A 98 -6.68 -17.22 1.61
CA ILE A 98 -7.82 -16.41 2.05
C ILE A 98 -8.49 -15.81 0.81
N PRO A 99 -9.81 -15.98 0.64
CA PRO A 99 -10.54 -15.38 -0.47
C PRO A 99 -10.29 -13.88 -0.55
N SER A 100 -9.92 -13.42 -1.75
CA SER A 100 -9.49 -12.05 -1.99
C SER A 100 -10.18 -11.47 -3.21
N THR A 101 -10.36 -10.16 -3.23
CA THR A 101 -10.77 -9.41 -4.43
C THR A 101 -9.79 -8.26 -4.67
N ARG A 102 -9.79 -7.67 -5.87
CA ARG A 102 -8.94 -6.54 -6.22
C ARG A 102 -9.78 -5.30 -6.52
N ARG A 103 -9.42 -4.19 -5.87
CA ARG A 103 -10.15 -2.93 -5.96
C ARG A 103 -9.19 -1.81 -6.34
N HIS A 104 -9.62 -0.96 -7.29
CA HIS A 104 -8.87 0.23 -7.64
C HIS A 104 -8.67 1.13 -6.41
N VAL A 105 -7.48 1.73 -6.32
CA VAL A 105 -7.14 2.68 -5.25
C VAL A 105 -6.69 4.01 -5.82
N LEU A 106 -5.72 3.98 -6.73
CA LEU A 106 -5.24 5.18 -7.40
C LEU A 106 -4.78 4.86 -8.81
N SER A 107 -4.76 5.89 -9.64
CA SER A 107 -4.21 5.83 -11.00
C SER A 107 -2.94 6.67 -11.13
N VAL A 108 -2.01 6.16 -11.92
CA VAL A 108 -0.76 6.82 -12.30
C VAL A 108 -0.78 7.03 -13.82
N GLY A 109 -0.83 8.30 -14.22
CA GLY A 109 -0.66 8.71 -15.61
C GLY A 109 0.81 9.02 -15.89
N LEU A 110 1.22 8.80 -17.14
CA LEU A 110 2.57 9.12 -17.60
C LEU A 110 2.51 10.24 -18.61
N ASP A 111 3.44 11.18 -18.48
CA ASP A 111 3.58 12.31 -19.40
C ASP A 111 5.07 12.57 -19.67
N MET A 112 5.37 13.30 -20.73
CA MET A 112 6.73 13.67 -21.10
C MET A 112 6.77 15.13 -21.55
N LEU A 113 7.75 15.88 -21.04
CA LEU A 113 7.96 17.26 -21.48
C LEU A 113 8.21 17.32 -22.99
N LYS A 114 7.58 18.29 -23.66
CA LYS A 114 7.69 18.48 -25.13
C LYS A 114 9.14 18.58 -25.61
N VAL A 115 10.01 19.21 -24.82
CA VAL A 115 11.45 19.33 -25.12
C VAL A 115 12.14 17.96 -25.23
N HIS A 116 11.69 16.95 -24.49
CA HIS A 116 12.24 15.59 -24.52
C HIS A 116 11.64 14.72 -25.63
N HIS A 117 10.60 15.18 -26.35
CA HIS A 117 10.05 14.39 -27.46
C HIS A 117 11.08 14.21 -28.58
N LYS A 118 12.00 15.17 -28.73
CA LYS A 118 13.07 15.13 -29.73
C LYS A 118 14.16 14.10 -29.40
N SER A 119 14.35 13.73 -28.13
CA SER A 119 15.32 12.70 -27.72
C SER A 119 14.80 11.28 -27.95
N LEU A 120 13.51 11.11 -28.24
CA LEU A 120 12.95 9.81 -28.62
C LEU A 120 13.43 9.36 -30.01
N PRO A 121 13.72 8.05 -30.20
CA PRO A 121 14.08 7.50 -31.50
C PRO A 121 13.01 7.78 -32.55
N ALA A 122 13.44 8.20 -33.75
CA ALA A 122 12.52 8.65 -34.80
C ALA A 122 11.48 7.57 -35.19
N LEU A 123 11.88 6.30 -35.22
CA LEU A 123 11.04 5.18 -35.65
C LEU A 123 9.95 4.81 -34.63
N SER A 124 10.21 4.96 -33.33
CA SER A 124 9.29 4.57 -32.24
C SER A 124 8.64 5.75 -31.52
N ARG A 125 9.10 6.98 -31.75
CA ARG A 125 8.58 8.20 -31.10
C ARG A 125 7.06 8.27 -31.09
N GLY A 126 6.42 8.06 -32.25
CA GLY A 126 4.97 8.11 -32.38
C GLY A 126 4.26 7.06 -31.52
N GLN A 127 4.79 5.85 -31.48
CA GLN A 127 4.25 4.74 -30.68
C GLN A 127 4.43 4.98 -29.18
N ILE A 128 5.60 5.44 -28.74
CA ILE A 128 5.89 5.76 -27.33
C ILE A 128 4.96 6.87 -26.84
N LEU A 129 4.85 7.97 -27.59
CA LEU A 129 3.97 9.08 -27.24
C LEU A 129 2.49 8.66 -27.27
N SER A 130 2.09 7.81 -28.22
CA SER A 130 0.74 7.25 -28.27
C SER A 130 0.45 6.37 -27.05
N TYR A 131 1.40 5.52 -26.65
CA TYR A 131 1.26 4.67 -25.47
C TYR A 131 1.01 5.50 -24.21
N MET A 132 1.86 6.50 -23.92
CA MET A 132 1.70 7.36 -22.74
C MET A 132 0.39 8.16 -22.74
N LYS A 133 -0.07 8.60 -23.92
CA LYS A 133 -1.34 9.33 -24.04
C LYS A 133 -2.58 8.46 -23.84
N ASN A 134 -2.47 7.17 -24.11
CA ASN A 134 -3.62 6.27 -24.16
C ASN A 134 -3.71 5.36 -22.93
N HIS A 135 -2.64 5.18 -22.17
CA HIS A 135 -2.60 4.22 -21.06
C HIS A 135 -2.33 4.88 -19.71
N PHE A 136 -2.85 4.25 -18.67
CA PHE A 136 -2.52 4.55 -17.29
C PHE A 136 -2.26 3.26 -16.52
N VAL A 137 -1.55 3.38 -15.41
CA VAL A 137 -1.37 2.30 -14.44
C VAL A 137 -2.36 2.50 -13.30
N SER A 138 -3.13 1.47 -12.99
CA SER A 138 -3.96 1.39 -11.81
C SER A 138 -3.24 0.60 -10.73
N ILE A 139 -3.05 1.22 -9.58
CA ILE A 139 -2.67 0.52 -8.37
C ILE A 139 -3.96 0.06 -7.68
N GLN A 140 -3.98 -1.22 -7.31
CA GLN A 140 -5.14 -1.87 -6.73
C GLN A 140 -4.78 -2.48 -5.38
N ALA A 141 -5.67 -2.34 -4.41
CA ALA A 141 -5.57 -3.04 -3.14
C ALA A 141 -6.18 -4.42 -3.26
N ARG A 142 -5.58 -5.37 -2.54
CA ARG A 142 -6.15 -6.67 -2.27
C ARG A 142 -7.02 -6.58 -1.03
N VAL A 143 -8.31 -6.82 -1.20
CA VAL A 143 -9.26 -6.90 -0.08
C VAL A 143 -9.47 -8.37 0.22
N GLN A 144 -9.18 -8.77 1.45
CA GLN A 144 -9.37 -10.13 1.94
C GLN A 144 -10.67 -10.22 2.73
N ARG A 145 -11.31 -11.38 2.65
CA ARG A 145 -12.49 -11.71 3.45
C ARG A 145 -12.14 -12.85 4.38
N ASP A 146 -12.25 -12.58 5.67
CA ASP A 146 -12.14 -13.60 6.70
C ASP A 146 -13.18 -14.72 6.44
N PRO A 147 -12.77 -15.99 6.38
CA PRO A 147 -13.69 -17.08 6.05
C PRO A 147 -14.71 -17.37 7.15
N LEU A 148 -14.44 -16.99 8.40
CA LEU A 148 -15.30 -17.27 9.56
C LEU A 148 -16.22 -16.09 9.88
N THR A 149 -15.62 -14.92 10.06
CA THR A 149 -16.31 -13.70 10.48
C THR A 149 -16.85 -12.88 9.30
N HIS A 150 -16.42 -13.20 8.07
CA HIS A 150 -16.69 -12.40 6.86
C HIS A 150 -16.21 -10.95 6.93
N ALA A 151 -15.42 -10.61 7.95
CA ALA A 151 -14.84 -9.28 8.08
C ALA A 151 -13.86 -9.01 6.93
N LEU A 152 -13.87 -7.76 6.46
CA LEU A 152 -13.02 -7.31 5.37
C LEU A 152 -11.81 -6.54 5.90
N TYR A 153 -10.64 -6.85 5.35
CA TYR A 153 -9.37 -6.21 5.65
C TYR A 153 -8.47 -6.14 4.42
N LEU A 154 -7.37 -5.40 4.52
CA LEU A 154 -6.42 -5.23 3.42
C LEU A 154 -5.24 -6.18 3.56
N HIS A 155 -4.79 -6.71 2.43
CA HIS A 155 -3.52 -7.41 2.36
C HIS A 155 -2.39 -6.41 2.01
N HIS A 156 -1.21 -6.57 2.61
CA HIS A 156 -0.09 -5.63 2.45
C HIS A 156 0.41 -5.50 1.00
N ARG A 157 0.40 -6.57 0.19
CA ARG A 157 0.89 -6.55 -1.21
C ARG A 157 -0.15 -5.94 -2.17
N PRO A 158 0.12 -4.76 -2.75
CA PRO A 158 -0.72 -4.18 -3.79
C PRO A 158 -0.54 -4.89 -5.13
N LEU A 159 -1.44 -4.58 -6.05
CA LEU A 159 -1.44 -5.04 -7.44
C LEU A 159 -1.28 -3.84 -8.37
N ALA A 160 -0.70 -4.06 -9.55
CA ALA A 160 -0.68 -3.08 -10.62
C ALA A 160 -1.29 -3.69 -11.88
N ALA A 161 -2.16 -2.92 -12.52
CA ALA A 161 -2.79 -3.25 -13.80
C ALA A 161 -2.66 -2.05 -14.74
N THR A 162 -2.32 -2.26 -16.01
CA THR A 162 -2.37 -1.20 -17.02
C THR A 162 -3.66 -1.31 -17.84
N ALA A 163 -4.19 -0.16 -18.24
CA ALA A 163 -5.43 -0.06 -19.00
C ALA A 163 -5.44 1.22 -19.85
N ARG A 164 -6.28 1.25 -20.88
CA ARG A 164 -6.55 2.47 -21.64
C ARG A 164 -7.47 3.44 -20.90
N TYR A 165 -7.21 4.73 -21.09
CA TYR A 165 -8.13 5.79 -20.73
C TYR A 165 -9.50 5.57 -21.39
N GLY A 166 -10.57 6.00 -20.73
CA GLY A 166 -11.92 5.95 -21.32
C GLY A 166 -12.67 4.61 -21.15
N ARG A 167 -12.34 3.83 -20.10
CA ARG A 167 -13.01 2.60 -19.62
C ARG A 167 -12.62 1.30 -20.35
N SER A 168 -11.35 0.91 -20.25
CA SER A 168 -10.98 -0.49 -20.53
C SER A 168 -11.59 -1.43 -19.49
N ARG A 169 -12.16 -2.55 -19.95
CA ARG A 169 -12.65 -3.63 -19.08
C ARG A 169 -11.58 -4.69 -18.78
N LEU A 170 -10.55 -4.74 -19.62
CA LEU A 170 -9.46 -5.70 -19.53
C LEU A 170 -8.15 -4.97 -19.29
N THR A 171 -7.23 -5.66 -18.64
CA THR A 171 -5.84 -5.23 -18.50
C THR A 171 -5.09 -5.36 -19.84
N GLU A 172 -4.10 -4.50 -20.04
CA GLU A 172 -3.18 -4.56 -21.19
C GLU A 172 -1.77 -4.94 -20.75
N GLU A 173 -0.86 -5.05 -21.71
CA GLU A 173 0.55 -5.34 -21.44
C GLU A 173 1.30 -4.07 -20.99
N PHE A 174 2.19 -4.25 -20.01
CA PHE A 174 3.10 -3.19 -19.59
C PHE A 174 4.29 -3.10 -20.54
N THR A 175 4.73 -1.89 -20.84
CA THR A 175 6.05 -1.70 -21.46
C THR A 175 7.14 -1.85 -20.41
N ASP A 176 8.34 -2.29 -20.81
CA ASP A 176 9.47 -2.55 -19.90
C ASP A 176 9.83 -1.32 -19.04
N ALA A 177 9.82 -0.13 -19.66
CA ALA A 177 10.08 1.11 -18.94
C ALA A 177 9.00 1.47 -17.89
N VAL A 178 7.76 1.02 -18.07
CA VAL A 178 6.71 1.18 -17.05
C VAL A 178 6.86 0.13 -15.96
N LEU A 179 7.27 -1.09 -16.31
CA LEU A 179 7.55 -2.15 -15.34
C LEU A 179 8.65 -1.75 -14.35
N SER A 180 9.75 -1.15 -14.83
CA SER A 180 10.83 -0.67 -13.95
C SER A 180 10.31 0.36 -12.95
N SER A 181 9.47 1.31 -13.38
CA SER A 181 8.86 2.31 -12.52
C SER A 181 7.88 1.70 -11.49
N ILE A 182 7.08 0.71 -11.88
CA ILE A 182 6.14 0.03 -10.97
C ILE A 182 6.89 -0.77 -9.90
N ARG A 183 8.03 -1.37 -10.22
CA ARG A 183 8.88 -2.11 -9.25
C ARG A 183 9.44 -1.20 -8.14
N GLU A 184 9.54 0.09 -8.41
CA GLU A 184 9.92 1.11 -7.44
C GLU A 184 8.73 1.62 -6.61
N MET A 185 7.53 1.04 -6.78
CA MET A 185 6.40 1.21 -5.89
C MET A 185 6.25 -0.03 -5.00
N ARG A 186 6.62 0.12 -3.73
CA ARG A 186 6.76 -1.00 -2.79
C ARG A 186 5.92 -0.79 -1.55
N SER A 187 5.21 -1.84 -1.14
CA SER A 187 4.51 -1.83 0.14
C SER A 187 5.50 -2.03 1.28
N LEU A 188 5.38 -1.21 2.32
CA LEU A 188 6.09 -1.38 3.58
C LEU A 188 5.32 -2.30 4.55
N GLY A 189 4.01 -2.47 4.35
CA GLY A 189 3.16 -3.26 5.22
C GLY A 189 1.77 -2.65 5.43
N ILE A 190 1.01 -3.26 6.32
CA ILE A 190 -0.22 -2.69 6.90
C ILE A 190 0.15 -1.92 8.18
N TYR A 191 -0.21 -0.65 8.28
CA TYR A 191 -0.01 0.13 9.50
C TYR A 191 -0.88 -0.41 10.63
N LEU A 192 -0.25 -0.74 11.75
CA LEU A 192 -0.89 -1.26 12.95
C LEU A 192 -0.24 -0.59 14.16
N GLU A 193 -1.00 0.22 14.90
CA GLU A 193 -0.49 0.91 16.08
C GLU A 193 0.13 -0.07 17.09
N GLU A 194 1.22 0.33 17.74
CA GLU A 194 1.93 -0.52 18.69
C GLU A 194 1.02 -0.92 19.87
N GLY A 195 1.08 -2.19 20.27
CA GLY A 195 0.23 -2.76 21.31
C GLY A 195 -1.21 -3.04 20.89
N VAL A 196 -1.63 -2.68 19.67
CA VAL A 196 -2.97 -2.96 19.15
C VAL A 196 -2.99 -4.35 18.49
N PRO A 197 -3.97 -5.22 18.82
CA PRO A 197 -4.08 -6.54 18.20
C PRO A 197 -4.46 -6.43 16.72
N PRO A 198 -3.97 -7.34 15.84
CA PRO A 198 -4.17 -7.26 14.40
C PRO A 198 -5.56 -7.80 14.00
N THR A 199 -6.63 -7.12 14.42
CA THR A 199 -8.00 -7.47 14.02
C THR A 199 -8.30 -6.96 12.59
N PRO A 200 -9.29 -7.54 11.89
CA PRO A 200 -9.68 -7.07 10.55
C PRO A 200 -9.94 -5.56 10.45
N ASP A 201 -10.48 -4.93 11.49
CA ASP A 201 -10.71 -3.49 11.53
C ASP A 201 -9.41 -2.67 11.59
N GLN A 202 -8.40 -3.21 12.27
CA GLN A 202 -7.08 -2.57 12.42
C GLN A 202 -6.21 -2.77 11.18
N LEU A 203 -6.46 -3.83 10.40
CA LEU A 203 -5.69 -4.17 9.19
C LEU A 203 -6.20 -3.46 7.93
N ARG A 204 -6.46 -2.15 8.02
CA ARG A 204 -7.13 -1.37 6.97
C ARG A 204 -6.32 -0.21 6.39
N THR A 205 -5.03 -0.16 6.68
CA THR A 205 -4.16 0.91 6.18
C THR A 205 -2.92 0.35 5.53
N ILE A 206 -2.84 0.33 4.19
CA ILE A 206 -1.61 -0.03 3.49
C ILE A 206 -0.68 1.19 3.48
N VAL A 207 0.59 0.97 3.82
CA VAL A 207 1.66 1.96 3.66
C VAL A 207 2.56 1.52 2.51
N MET A 208 2.69 2.39 1.52
CA MET A 208 3.54 2.18 0.36
C MET A 208 4.57 3.30 0.25
N THR A 209 5.69 3.00 -0.38
CA THR A 209 6.70 3.97 -0.77
C THR A 209 6.87 3.93 -2.27
N HIS A 210 7.13 5.09 -2.86
CA HIS A 210 7.60 5.16 -4.23
C HIS A 210 8.86 6.02 -4.31
N LYS A 211 9.81 5.57 -5.13
CA LYS A 211 11.07 6.24 -5.37
C LYS A 211 10.98 7.09 -6.63
N ASN A 212 11.30 8.37 -6.49
CA ASN A 212 11.39 9.34 -7.59
C ASN A 212 12.82 9.88 -7.68
N THR A 213 13.19 10.37 -8.86
CA THR A 213 14.46 11.08 -9.06
C THR A 213 14.12 12.54 -9.35
N GLN A 214 13.96 13.35 -8.30
CA GLN A 214 13.56 14.75 -8.44
C GLN A 214 14.67 15.54 -9.13
N THR A 215 14.53 15.78 -10.43
CA THR A 215 15.38 16.71 -11.18
C THR A 215 14.61 17.28 -12.36
N ASP A 216 14.62 18.61 -12.48
CA ASP A 216 14.11 19.31 -13.67
C ASP A 216 15.17 19.35 -14.80
N ASP A 217 16.40 18.96 -14.50
CA ASP A 217 17.53 18.98 -15.43
C ASP A 217 18.02 17.56 -15.71
N VAL A 218 17.75 17.09 -16.93
CA VAL A 218 18.18 15.78 -17.42
C VAL A 218 19.70 15.63 -17.40
N THR A 219 20.46 16.72 -17.59
CA THR A 219 21.93 16.67 -17.57
C THR A 219 22.47 16.37 -16.17
N LYS A 220 21.66 16.62 -15.13
CA LYS A 220 21.99 16.36 -13.73
C LYS A 220 21.46 15.03 -13.21
N LEU A 221 20.85 14.19 -14.05
CA LEU A 221 20.32 12.88 -13.63
C LEU A 221 21.34 12.04 -12.87
N ARG A 222 22.61 12.06 -13.27
CA ARG A 222 23.69 11.31 -12.60
C ARG A 222 23.98 11.78 -11.17
N TYR A 223 23.61 13.00 -10.83
CA TYR A 223 23.80 13.60 -9.50
C TYR A 223 22.48 13.72 -8.73
N ALA A 224 21.35 13.42 -9.39
CA ALA A 224 20.04 13.51 -8.79
C ALA A 224 19.92 12.46 -7.69
N LYS A 225 19.59 12.93 -6.49
CA LYS A 225 19.39 12.05 -5.36
C LYS A 225 17.98 11.47 -5.43
N PRO A 226 17.77 10.18 -5.13
CA PRO A 226 16.43 9.64 -5.02
C PRO A 226 15.71 10.33 -3.86
N ASP A 227 14.45 10.63 -4.10
CA ASP A 227 13.49 11.08 -3.09
C ASP A 227 12.40 10.03 -2.96
N TYR A 228 11.98 9.81 -1.72
CA TYR A 228 11.00 8.78 -1.37
C TYR A 228 9.76 9.46 -0.80
N GLU A 229 8.63 9.12 -1.37
CA GLU A 229 7.33 9.64 -0.98
C GLU A 229 6.41 8.47 -0.60
N PHE A 230 5.54 8.71 0.37
CA PHE A 230 4.58 7.73 0.83
C PHE A 230 3.30 7.78 0.00
N VAL A 231 2.68 6.62 -0.11
CA VAL A 231 1.31 6.45 -0.55
C VAL A 231 0.59 5.65 0.54
N PHE A 232 -0.54 6.16 1.01
CA PHE A 232 -1.38 5.47 1.99
C PHE A 232 -2.69 5.05 1.35
N VAL A 233 -3.15 3.86 1.71
CA VAL A 233 -4.47 3.36 1.33
C VAL A 233 -5.25 3.05 2.59
N ARG A 234 -6.23 3.88 2.91
CA ARG A 234 -7.12 3.69 4.06
C ARG A 234 -8.45 3.10 3.58
N ALA A 235 -8.85 1.97 4.15
CA ALA A 235 -10.16 1.38 3.94
C ALA A 235 -11.13 1.78 5.05
N ARG A 236 -12.34 2.20 4.67
CA ARG A 236 -13.45 2.51 5.57
C ARG A 236 -14.60 1.55 5.32
N SER A 237 -15.23 1.08 6.38
CA SER A 237 -16.44 0.26 6.25
C SER A 237 -17.53 1.07 5.56
N LEU A 238 -18.11 0.48 4.51
CA LEU A 238 -19.24 1.02 3.79
C LEU A 238 -20.38 0.02 3.90
N LYS A 239 -21.58 0.48 4.30
CA LYS A 239 -22.78 -0.35 4.20
C LYS A 239 -23.16 -0.46 2.72
N VAL A 240 -23.17 -1.66 2.17
CA VAL A 240 -23.53 -1.92 0.76
C VAL A 240 -24.70 -2.88 0.73
N GLY A 241 -25.92 -2.34 0.63
CA GLY A 241 -27.15 -3.13 0.77
C GLY A 241 -27.20 -3.81 2.14
N GLU A 242 -27.36 -5.14 2.16
CA GLU A 242 -27.35 -5.96 3.37
C GLU A 242 -25.93 -6.40 3.82
N GLY A 243 -24.89 -6.07 3.04
CA GLY A 243 -23.50 -6.48 3.29
C GLY A 243 -22.56 -5.36 3.77
N VAL A 244 -21.37 -5.78 4.20
CA VAL A 244 -20.26 -4.87 4.53
C VAL A 244 -19.31 -4.81 3.33
N GLY A 245 -19.09 -3.61 2.80
CA GLY A 245 -18.06 -3.30 1.82
C GLY A 245 -16.94 -2.44 2.42
N LEU A 246 -15.89 -2.20 1.64
CA LEU A 246 -14.84 -1.23 1.98
C LEU A 246 -14.79 -0.13 0.92
N ALA A 247 -14.94 1.12 1.37
CA ALA A 247 -14.57 2.30 0.59
C ALA A 247 -13.06 2.52 0.73
N LEU A 248 -12.35 2.67 -0.38
CA LEU A 248 -10.90 2.84 -0.38
C LEU A 248 -10.53 4.30 -0.64
N HIS A 249 -9.64 4.82 0.19
CA HIS A 249 -9.19 6.20 0.17
C HIS A 249 -7.67 6.22 0.00
N ALA A 250 -7.20 6.91 -1.04
CA ALA A 250 -5.79 7.01 -1.34
C ALA A 250 -5.24 8.38 -0.92
N PHE A 251 -4.04 8.37 -0.38
CA PHE A 251 -3.29 9.57 -0.03
C PHE A 251 -1.87 9.44 -0.58
N ALA A 252 -1.25 10.56 -0.95
CA ALA A 252 0.14 10.57 -1.36
C ALA A 252 0.86 11.77 -0.77
N THR A 253 2.12 11.59 -0.37
CA THR A 253 2.95 12.69 0.07
C THR A 253 3.71 13.33 -1.10
N THR A 254 4.06 14.60 -0.95
CA THR A 254 4.93 15.32 -1.91
C THR A 254 5.93 16.22 -1.19
N GLU A 255 6.87 16.75 -1.97
CA GLU A 255 7.89 17.71 -1.52
C GLU A 255 8.70 17.22 -0.32
N ARG A 256 9.20 15.98 -0.42
CA ARG A 256 9.94 15.29 0.65
C ARG A 256 9.06 15.12 1.88
N ARG A 257 7.81 14.70 1.65
CA ARG A 257 6.80 14.44 2.68
C ARG A 257 6.39 15.68 3.49
N LYS A 258 6.48 16.89 2.91
CA LYS A 258 5.96 18.11 3.56
C LYS A 258 4.46 18.26 3.46
N TYR A 259 3.86 17.69 2.40
CA TYR A 259 2.43 17.76 2.15
C TYR A 259 1.84 16.38 2.01
N LEU A 260 0.60 16.21 2.49
CA LEU A 260 -0.23 15.04 2.30
C LEU A 260 -1.44 15.42 1.44
N HIS A 261 -1.60 14.73 0.32
CA HIS A 261 -2.70 14.93 -0.61
C HIS A 261 -3.70 13.80 -0.44
N TYR A 262 -4.96 14.14 -0.16
CA TYR A 262 -6.06 13.19 -0.26
C TYR A 262 -6.49 13.10 -1.74
N LEU A 263 -6.31 11.95 -2.38
CA LEU A 263 -6.42 11.83 -3.85
C LEU A 263 -7.87 11.63 -4.31
N TYR A 264 -8.24 12.18 -5.47
CA TYR A 264 -9.51 11.85 -6.12
C TYR A 264 -9.60 10.35 -6.45
N ASP A 265 -10.79 9.77 -6.28
CA ASP A 265 -11.08 8.46 -6.88
C ASP A 265 -11.06 8.63 -8.40
N SER A 266 -10.10 7.95 -9.03
CA SER A 266 -9.82 8.01 -10.46
C SER A 266 -9.80 6.62 -11.06
N SER A 267 -10.79 5.80 -10.71
CA SER A 267 -10.96 4.43 -11.20
C SER A 267 -11.10 4.29 -12.71
N SER A 268 -11.44 5.37 -13.42
CA SER A 268 -11.48 5.42 -14.89
C SER A 268 -11.08 6.82 -15.39
N PRO A 269 -9.78 7.16 -15.35
CA PRO A 269 -9.32 8.43 -15.85
C PRO A 269 -9.54 8.54 -17.37
N SER A 270 -9.66 9.76 -17.87
CA SER A 270 -9.82 10.06 -19.30
C SER A 270 -8.54 10.58 -19.96
N SER A 271 -7.53 10.91 -19.15
CA SER A 271 -6.25 11.49 -19.57
C SER A 271 -5.20 11.38 -18.46
N PRO A 272 -3.90 11.57 -18.77
CA PRO A 272 -2.86 11.62 -17.75
C PRO A 272 -3.07 12.67 -16.66
N THR A 273 -3.72 13.79 -16.98
CA THR A 273 -4.00 14.86 -16.02
C THR A 273 -5.18 14.56 -15.11
N SER A 274 -6.03 13.58 -15.48
CA SER A 274 -7.14 13.14 -14.63
C SER A 274 -6.75 12.05 -13.64
N CYS A 275 -5.55 11.48 -13.76
CA CYS A 275 -5.01 10.52 -12.81
C CYS A 275 -4.74 11.14 -11.44
N GLY A 276 -4.75 10.31 -10.39
CA GLY A 276 -4.42 10.73 -9.02
C GLY A 276 -2.95 11.14 -8.88
N ILE A 277 -2.06 10.45 -9.60
CA ILE A 277 -0.64 10.80 -9.73
C ILE A 277 -0.32 10.92 -11.21
N LYS A 278 0.46 11.94 -11.60
CA LYS A 278 1.02 12.09 -12.94
C LYS A 278 2.53 12.17 -12.85
N GLY A 279 3.22 11.16 -13.36
CA GLY A 279 4.67 11.12 -13.48
C GLY A 279 5.13 11.74 -14.80
N THR A 280 6.08 12.67 -14.74
CA THR A 280 6.81 13.15 -15.91
C THR A 280 8.03 12.27 -16.12
N VAL A 281 8.02 11.46 -17.17
CA VAL A 281 9.07 10.48 -17.46
C VAL A 281 10.09 10.98 -18.48
N TYR A 282 11.32 10.50 -18.32
CA TYR A 282 12.39 10.62 -19.29
C TYR A 282 13.01 9.24 -19.52
N PHE A 283 13.08 8.79 -20.77
CA PHE A 283 13.70 7.51 -21.10
C PHE A 283 15.21 7.68 -21.22
N THR A 284 15.96 6.89 -20.46
CA THR A 284 17.42 6.94 -20.40
C THR A 284 18.06 5.96 -21.36
N GLU A 285 17.42 4.81 -21.60
CA GLU A 285 17.96 3.72 -22.41
C GLU A 285 16.93 3.14 -23.38
N PHE A 286 17.42 2.65 -24.52
CA PHE A 286 16.59 2.05 -25.57
C PHE A 286 17.18 0.74 -26.09
N THR A 287 16.43 -0.35 -25.99
CA THR A 287 16.79 -1.63 -26.58
C THR A 287 16.81 -1.50 -28.11
N ARG A 288 17.94 -1.88 -28.72
CA ARG A 288 18.22 -1.75 -30.16
C ARG A 288 18.02 -0.32 -30.70
N GLY A 289 18.09 0.69 -29.83
CA GLY A 289 17.84 2.08 -30.20
C GLY A 289 16.39 2.41 -30.55
N VAL A 290 15.43 1.55 -30.24
CA VAL A 290 14.02 1.72 -30.65
C VAL A 290 13.07 1.65 -29.45
N TYR A 291 13.18 0.65 -28.58
CA TYR A 291 12.19 0.42 -27.52
C TYR A 291 12.70 0.93 -26.17
N PRO A 292 11.92 1.71 -25.40
CA PRO A 292 12.38 2.22 -24.12
C PRO A 292 12.58 1.07 -23.13
N GLU A 293 13.78 0.99 -22.56
CA GLU A 293 14.19 -0.04 -21.61
C GLU A 293 14.16 0.50 -20.18
N GLU A 294 14.76 1.69 -20.01
CA GLU A 294 14.81 2.38 -18.73
C GLU A 294 14.13 3.74 -18.81
N ALA A 295 13.46 4.11 -17.72
CA ALA A 295 12.86 5.42 -17.53
C ALA A 295 13.15 5.94 -16.13
N VAL A 296 13.26 7.25 -16.04
CA VAL A 296 13.36 7.98 -14.79
C VAL A 296 12.17 8.92 -14.67
N ILE A 297 11.55 8.96 -13.50
CA ILE A 297 10.51 9.93 -13.16
C ILE A 297 11.21 11.21 -12.68
N LEU A 298 11.19 12.26 -13.53
CA LEU A 298 11.80 13.56 -13.27
C LEU A 298 11.07 14.33 -12.17
N ARG A 299 9.73 14.30 -12.25
CA ARG A 299 8.82 14.94 -11.30
C ARG A 299 7.48 14.22 -11.29
N ALA A 300 6.82 14.22 -10.14
CA ALA A 300 5.45 13.74 -9.99
C ALA A 300 4.57 14.91 -9.54
N SER A 301 3.43 15.08 -10.22
CA SER A 301 2.37 15.98 -9.75
C SER A 301 1.23 15.14 -9.21
N VAL A 302 0.67 15.56 -8.09
CA VAL A 302 -0.42 14.85 -7.41
C VAL A 302 -1.71 15.64 -7.58
N ARG A 303 -2.80 14.93 -7.89
CA ARG A 303 -4.14 15.51 -8.02
C ARG A 303 -4.95 15.18 -6.76
N GLY A 304 -4.80 16.02 -5.75
CA GLY A 304 -5.56 15.95 -4.51
C GLY A 304 -6.93 16.60 -4.61
N ARG A 305 -7.92 16.06 -3.90
CA ARG A 305 -9.17 16.73 -3.53
C ARG A 305 -8.96 17.72 -2.38
N LYS A 306 -8.01 17.42 -1.49
CA LYS A 306 -7.51 18.31 -0.44
C LYS A 306 -6.02 18.07 -0.25
N THR A 307 -5.29 19.10 0.15
CA THR A 307 -3.84 19.05 0.41
C THR A 307 -3.57 19.69 1.76
N TYR A 308 -2.93 18.95 2.65
CA TYR A 308 -2.60 19.39 3.99
C TYR A 308 -1.09 19.48 4.14
N SER A 309 -0.59 20.49 4.85
CA SER A 309 0.79 20.45 5.32
C SER A 309 0.92 19.42 6.44
N MET A 310 2.06 18.75 6.55
CA MET A 310 2.29 17.82 7.65
C MET A 310 2.23 18.52 9.01
N GLN A 311 2.63 19.80 9.09
CA GLN A 311 2.53 20.59 10.31
C GLN A 311 1.07 20.74 10.78
N GLU A 312 0.13 21.10 9.88
CA GLU A 312 -1.29 21.19 10.23
C GLU A 312 -1.85 19.85 10.74
N LEU A 313 -1.39 18.75 10.15
CA LEU A 313 -1.78 17.41 10.59
C LEU A 313 -1.16 17.05 11.94
N ASP A 314 0.09 17.43 12.18
CA ASP A 314 0.77 17.23 13.46
C ASP A 314 0.08 18.03 14.56
N ASP A 315 -0.31 19.28 14.30
CA ASP A 315 -1.06 20.12 15.23
C ASP A 315 -2.43 19.49 15.57
N TYR A 316 -3.13 18.95 14.57
CA TYR A 316 -4.37 18.20 14.78
C TYR A 316 -4.15 16.93 15.63
N ALA A 317 -3.11 16.15 15.32
CA ALA A 317 -2.78 14.93 16.04
C ALA A 317 -2.43 15.22 17.52
N HIS A 318 -1.66 16.27 17.78
CA HIS A 318 -1.29 16.69 19.14
C HIS A 318 -2.50 17.11 19.98
N GLN A 319 -3.52 17.72 19.37
CA GLN A 319 -4.77 18.04 20.07
C GLN A 319 -5.54 16.78 20.49
N ALA A 320 -5.47 15.71 19.69
CA ALA A 320 -6.14 14.44 19.99
C ALA A 320 -5.39 13.59 21.03
N LYS A 321 -4.06 13.48 20.89
CA LYS A 321 -3.16 12.83 21.86
C LYS A 321 -1.89 13.68 21.97
N PRO A 322 -1.64 14.33 23.13
CA PRO A 322 -0.38 15.02 23.38
C PRO A 322 0.80 14.04 23.20
N ASP A 323 1.95 14.56 22.74
CA ASP A 323 3.20 13.83 22.49
C ASP A 323 3.25 12.89 21.27
N ARG A 324 2.25 12.93 20.38
CA ARG A 324 2.25 12.12 19.16
C ARG A 324 1.94 12.93 17.92
N ASP A 325 2.75 12.74 16.88
CA ASP A 325 2.59 13.41 15.60
C ASP A 325 1.58 12.72 14.68
N ALA A 326 1.36 13.27 13.48
CA ALA A 326 0.36 12.76 12.56
C ALA A 326 0.65 11.34 12.05
N LEU A 327 1.91 10.98 11.89
CA LEU A 327 2.28 9.66 11.37
C LEU A 327 2.29 8.60 12.49
N ASP A 328 2.51 8.99 13.75
CA ASP A 328 2.29 8.09 14.91
C ASP A 328 0.79 7.80 15.11
N GLN A 329 -0.06 8.72 14.66
CA GLN A 329 -1.52 8.61 14.74
C GLN A 329 -2.16 8.44 13.36
N LEU A 330 -1.46 7.77 12.42
CA LEU A 330 -1.83 7.75 11.00
C LEU A 330 -3.30 7.38 10.77
N ASN A 331 -3.80 6.30 11.38
CA ASN A 331 -5.19 5.86 11.20
C ASN A 331 -6.20 6.93 11.64
N LEU A 332 -5.96 7.58 12.78
CA LEU A 332 -6.80 8.64 13.32
C LEU A 332 -6.82 9.85 12.37
N VAL A 333 -5.64 10.27 11.90
CA VAL A 333 -5.53 11.44 11.01
C VAL A 333 -6.17 11.16 9.65
N LEU A 334 -5.90 10.01 9.04
CA LEU A 334 -6.51 9.65 7.75
C LEU A 334 -8.04 9.57 7.86
N ASP A 335 -8.55 8.98 8.95
CA ASP A 335 -9.99 8.91 9.20
C ASP A 335 -10.60 10.31 9.39
N ALA A 336 -9.94 11.19 10.14
CA ALA A 336 -10.36 12.58 10.32
C ALA A 336 -10.38 13.37 9.00
N ILE A 337 -9.43 13.15 8.09
CA ILE A 337 -9.44 13.78 6.75
C ILE A 337 -10.62 13.25 5.93
N ILE A 338 -10.89 11.94 5.97
CA ILE A 338 -12.01 11.32 5.23
C ILE A 338 -13.35 11.87 5.74
N ASP A 339 -13.48 11.98 7.06
CA ASP A 339 -14.70 12.43 7.73
C ASP A 339 -14.84 13.97 7.72
N GLY A 340 -13.85 14.70 7.21
CA GLY A 340 -13.88 16.16 7.10
C GLY A 340 -13.71 16.90 8.43
N LEU A 341 -13.07 16.26 9.41
CA LEU A 341 -12.85 16.78 10.76
C LEU A 341 -11.56 17.60 10.89
N VAL A 342 -10.58 17.38 10.01
CA VAL A 342 -9.40 18.25 9.93
C VAL A 342 -9.82 19.58 9.30
N PRO A 343 -9.50 20.73 9.92
CA PRO A 343 -9.80 22.04 9.37
C PRO A 343 -9.38 22.17 7.90
N GLU A 344 -10.14 22.95 7.12
CA GLU A 344 -9.77 23.18 5.72
C GLU A 344 -8.33 23.73 5.65
N PRO A 345 -7.49 23.15 4.77
CA PRO A 345 -6.09 23.50 4.72
C PRO A 345 -5.93 24.97 4.33
N THR A 346 -4.97 25.62 4.96
CA THR A 346 -4.60 26.98 4.57
C THR A 346 -4.02 26.87 3.16
N GLN A 347 -4.70 27.41 2.15
CA GLN A 347 -4.20 27.34 0.78
C GLN A 347 -2.76 27.88 0.76
N PRO A 348 -1.77 27.11 0.26
CA PRO A 348 -0.44 27.66 0.09
C PRO A 348 -0.55 28.86 -0.86
N ALA A 349 0.09 29.97 -0.49
CA ALA A 349 0.23 31.10 -1.40
C ALA A 349 0.97 30.59 -2.66
N GLU A 350 0.31 30.68 -3.81
CA GLU A 350 0.87 30.25 -5.12
C GLU A 350 2.14 31.03 -5.50
#